data_AF-A0A3A8F5H7-F1
#
_entry.id   AF-A0A3A8F5H7-F1
#
_cell.length_a   1.000
_cell.length_b   1.000
_cell.length_c   1.000
_cell.angle_alpha   90.00
_cell.angle_beta   90.00
_cell.angle_gamma   90.00
#
_symmetry.space_group_name_H-M   'P 1'
#
loop_
_entity.id
_entity.type
_entity.pdbx_description
1 polymer ?
#
loop_
_entity_poly.entity_id
_entity_poly.type
_entity_poly.pdbx_seq_one_letter_code
_entity_poly.pdbx_strand_id
1 'polypeptide(L)' 'MKAKLMCVIMAIFILTSLGCLIIGIHNSDLIFVFIGLLMGTASSLMYFEVKKEYSNPFNKD' A
#
# COMPACT_ATOMS: atom_id res chain seq x y z
N MET A 1 -7.70 14.40 -10.22
CA MET A 1 -8.18 14.17 -8.82
C MET A 1 -8.00 12.73 -8.34
N LYS A 2 -8.19 11.72 -9.20
CA LYS A 2 -8.10 10.30 -8.82
C LYS A 2 -6.72 9.86 -8.31
N ALA A 3 -5.63 10.29 -8.97
CA ALA A 3 -4.26 9.94 -8.57
C ALA A 3 -3.86 10.45 -7.17
N LYS A 4 -4.31 11.67 -6.79
CA LYS A 4 -4.08 12.21 -5.43
C LYS A 4 -4.79 11.36 -4.36
N LEU A 5 -6.02 10.93 -4.64
CA LEU A 5 -6.77 10.04 -3.75
C LEU A 5 -6.09 8.67 -3.62
N MET A 6 -5.64 8.09 -4.74
CA MET A 6 -4.90 6.81 -4.75
C MET A 6 -3.60 6.90 -3.94
N CYS A 7 -2.84 8.00 -4.06
CA CYS A 7 -1.65 8.23 -3.23
C CYS A 7 -1.97 8.29 -1.73
N VAL A 8 -3.07 8.96 -1.34
CA VAL A 8 -3.49 9.03 0.07
C VAL A 8 -3.87 7.65 0.59
N ILE A 9 -4.64 6.87 -0.17
CA ILE A 9 -5.03 5.50 0.20
C ILE A 9 -3.79 4.60 0.32
N MET A 10 -2.84 4.72 -0.62
CA MET A 10 -1.58 3.99 -0.58
C MET A 10 -0.76 4.31 0.67
N ALA A 11 -0.69 5.59 1.08
CA ALA A 11 0.00 6.01 2.28
C ALA A 11 -0.64 5.43 3.56
N ILE A 12 -1.98 5.40 3.63
CA ILE A 12 -2.71 4.77 4.73
C ILE A 12 -2.39 3.27 4.79
N PHE A 13 -2.43 2.57 3.64
CA PHE A 13 -2.12 1.14 3.57
C PHE A 13 -0.69 0.82 4.04
N ILE A 14 0.30 1.66 3.72
CA ILE A 14 1.69 1.48 4.19
C ILE A 14 1.78 1.65 5.70
N LEU A 15 1.18 2.71 6.24
CA LEU A 15 1.17 2.99 7.68
C LEU A 15 0.49 1.85 8.45
N THR A 16 -0.66 1.37 7.97
CA THR A 16 -1.37 0.26 8.62
C THR A 16 -0.61 -1.06 8.49
N SER A 17 0.04 -1.32 7.35
CA SER A 17 0.91 -2.50 7.16
C SER A 17 2.06 -2.53 8.18
N LEU A 18 2.77 -1.40 8.35
CA LEU A 18 3.83 -1.26 9.35
C LEU A 18 3.29 -1.49 10.78
N GLY A 19 2.14 -0.90 11.11
CA GLY A 19 1.50 -1.10 12.41
C GLY A 19 1.18 -2.57 12.68
N CYS A 20 0.57 -3.26 11.73
CA CYS A 20 0.24 -4.69 11.85
C CYS A 20 1.50 -5.57 11.96
N LEU A 21 2.57 -5.26 11.21
CA LEU A 21 3.84 -5.99 11.32
C LEU A 21 4.50 -5.81 12.68
N ILE A 22 4.55 -4.58 13.20
CA ILE A 22 5.15 -4.29 14.51
C ILE A 22 4.36 -4.99 15.62
N ILE A 23 3.02 -4.86 15.61
CA ILE A 23 2.15 -5.50 16.61
C ILE A 23 2.23 -7.03 16.49
N GLY A 24 2.19 -7.57 15.27
CA GLY A 24 2.27 -9.01 15.02
C GLY A 24 3.59 -9.61 15.49
N ILE A 25 4.72 -8.96 15.23
CA ILE A 25 6.03 -9.40 15.73
C ILE A 25 6.09 -9.29 17.26
N HIS A 26 5.65 -8.17 17.82
CA HIS A 26 5.72 -7.94 19.27
C HIS A 26 4.90 -8.96 20.06
N ASN A 27 3.68 -9.27 19.59
CA ASN A 27 2.78 -10.21 20.24
C ASN A 27 2.95 -11.66 19.78
N SER A 28 3.93 -11.94 18.89
CA SER A 28 4.08 -13.24 18.22
C SER A 28 2.79 -13.74 17.55
N ASP A 29 1.95 -12.81 17.09
CA ASP A 29 0.69 -13.10 16.42
C ASP A 29 0.89 -13.17 14.91
N LEU A 30 0.96 -14.40 14.40
CA LEU A 30 1.13 -14.68 12.97
C LEU A 30 0.01 -14.07 12.11
N ILE A 31 -1.22 -13.94 12.62
CA ILE A 31 -2.34 -13.41 11.85
C ILE A 31 -2.08 -11.94 11.53
N PHE A 32 -1.64 -11.17 12.51
CA PHE A 32 -1.28 -9.77 12.31
C PHE A 32 -0.07 -9.60 11.38
N VAL A 33 0.91 -10.50 11.45
CA VAL A 33 2.04 -10.51 10.51
C VAL A 33 1.56 -10.77 9.08
N PHE A 34 0.69 -11.77 8.86
CA PHE A 34 0.14 -12.08 7.54
C PHE A 34 -0.71 -10.94 6.98
N ILE A 35 -1.55 -10.31 7.80
CA ILE A 35 -2.34 -9.13 7.40
C ILE A 35 -1.41 -7.98 6.99
N GLY A 36 -0.36 -7.72 7.77
CA GLY A 36 0.64 -6.70 7.46
C GLY A 36 1.34 -6.95 6.13
N LEU A 37 1.71 -8.20 5.85
CA LEU A 37 2.30 -8.64 4.57
C LEU A 37 1.33 -8.47 3.39
N LEU A 38 0.08 -8.90 3.55
CA LEU A 38 -0.98 -8.74 2.55
C LEU A 38 -1.18 -7.26 2.18
N MET A 39 -1.34 -6.38 3.17
CA MET A 39 -1.50 -4.94 2.93
C MET A 39 -0.26 -4.30 2.31
N GLY A 40 0.95 -4.77 2.66
CA GLY A 40 2.19 -4.34 2.01
C GLY A 40 2.23 -4.71 0.51
N THR A 41 1.83 -5.93 0.17
CA THR A 41 1.75 -6.37 -1.24
C THR A 41 0.68 -5.60 -2.02
N ALA A 42 -0.49 -5.35 -1.43
CA ALA A 42 -1.55 -4.55 -2.04
C ALA A 42 -1.10 -3.11 -2.31
N SER A 43 -0.38 -2.50 -1.37
CA SER A 43 0.19 -1.16 -1.56
C SER A 43 1.23 -1.13 -2.69
N SER A 44 2.05 -2.17 -2.81
CA SER A 44 3.03 -2.30 -3.89
C SER A 44 2.35 -2.41 -5.27
N LEU A 45 1.26 -3.17 -5.36
CA LEU A 45 0.44 -3.25 -6.58
C LEU A 45 -0.17 -1.89 -6.95
N MET A 46 -0.74 -1.19 -5.97
CA MET A 46 -1.25 0.18 -6.17
C MET A 46 -0.14 1.13 -6.65
N TYR A 47 1.07 1.04 -6.09
CA TYR A 47 2.21 1.83 -6.54
C TYR A 47 2.56 1.57 -8.01
N PHE A 48 2.53 0.31 -8.46
CA PHE A 48 2.77 -0.02 -9.86
C PHE A 48 1.70 0.54 -10.80
N GLU A 49 0.43 0.49 -10.40
CA GLU A 49 -0.67 1.09 -11.17
C GLU A 49 -0.51 2.60 -11.28
N VAL A 50 -0.28 3.30 -10.16
CA VAL A 50 -0.03 4.73 -10.14
C VAL A 50 1.18 5.07 -11.01
N LYS A 51 2.29 4.35 -10.86
CA LYS A 51 3.50 4.56 -11.69
C LYS A 51 3.20 4.37 -13.18
N LYS A 52 2.41 3.37 -13.56
CA LYS A 52 2.01 3.12 -14.95
C LYS A 52 1.16 4.27 -15.50
N GLU A 53 0.26 4.82 -14.68
CA GLU A 53 -0.61 5.93 -15.06
C GLU A 53 0.16 7.25 -15.25
N TYR A 54 1.16 7.51 -14.39
CA TYR A 54 2.07 8.66 -14.52
C TYR A 54 3.11 8.49 -15.65
N SER A 55 3.52 7.25 -15.95
CA SER A 55 4.52 6.96 -16.98
C SER A 55 3.92 6.86 -18.38
N ASN A 56 2.59 6.96 -18.52
CA ASN A 56 1.94 6.93 -19.82
C ASN A 56 2.03 8.32 -20.49
N PRO A 57 2.86 8.50 -21.53
CA PRO A 57 3.08 9.80 -22.17
C PRO A 57 1.87 10.27 -22.99
N PHE A 58 0.88 9.40 -23.21
CA PHE A 58 -0.38 9.74 -23.89
C PHE A 58 -1.52 10.05 -22.91
N ASN A 59 -1.27 9.93 -21.61
CA ASN A 59 -2.25 10.27 -20.60
C ASN A 59 -2.33 11.80 -20.49
N LYS A 60 -3.29 12.39 -21.20
CA LYS A 60 -3.63 13.82 -21.15
C LYS A 60 -4.64 14.06 -20.03
N ASP A 61 -4.19 13.91 -18.80
CA ASP A 61 -4.92 14.33 -17.59
C ASP A 61 -4.15 15.46 -16.88
#